data_AF-A0A0Q3VEY6-F1
#
_entry.id   AF-A0A0Q3VEY6-F1
#
_cell.length_a   1.000
_cell.length_b   1.000
_cell.length_c   1.000
_cell.angle_alpha   90.00
_cell.angle_beta   90.00
_cell.angle_gamma   90.00
#
_symmetry.space_group_name_H-M   'P 1'
#
loop_
_entity.id
_entity.type
_entity.pdbx_description
1 polymer ?
#
loop_
_entity_poly.entity_id
_entity_poly.type
_entity_poly.pdbx_seq_one_letter_code
_entity_poly.pdbx_strand_id
1 'polypeptide(L)' 'MSVFVLGGAGYIGSHAVYQLIDQGKNVVIASSEKAKLVLGWNPTRTSVTKMIKDGWKWHSTHPKGYDKEVNG' A
#
# COMPACT_ATOMS: atom_id res chain seq x y z
N MET A 1 1.98 -21.71 -5.72
CA MET A 1 1.00 -20.66 -6.09
C MET A 1 0.73 -19.83 -4.85
N SER A 2 0.95 -18.51 -4.90
CA SER A 2 0.78 -17.63 -3.73
C SER A 2 -0.52 -16.85 -3.85
N VAL A 3 -1.28 -16.75 -2.75
CA VAL A 3 -2.54 -16.00 -2.70
C VAL A 3 -2.27 -14.63 -2.08
N PHE A 4 -2.56 -13.57 -2.83
CA PHE A 4 -2.40 -12.20 -2.37
C PHE A 4 -3.69 -11.68 -1.75
N VAL A 5 -3.64 -11.29 -0.48
CA VAL A 5 -4.80 -10.80 0.26
C VAL A 5 -4.61 -9.30 0.53
N LEU A 6 -5.39 -8.48 -0.18
CA LEU A 6 -5.47 -7.04 0.03
C LEU A 6 -6.35 -6.77 1.27
N GLY A 7 -5.78 -6.19 2.32
CA GLY A 7 -6.52 -5.88 3.55
C GLY A 7 -6.66 -7.05 4.53
N GLY A 8 -5.87 -8.12 4.37
CA GLY A 8 -5.92 -9.34 5.20
C GLY A 8 -5.53 -9.20 6.68
N ALA A 9 -5.37 -7.99 7.21
CA ALA A 9 -5.01 -7.75 8.61
C ALA A 9 -6.10 -7.09 9.46
N GLY A 10 -7.23 -6.71 8.87
CA GLY A 10 -8.42 -6.38 9.67
C GLY A 10 -9.01 -7.64 10.32
N TYR A 11 -10.02 -7.47 11.20
CA TYR A 11 -10.71 -8.58 11.87
C TYR A 11 -11.18 -9.68 10.91
N ILE A 12 -11.87 -9.29 9.82
CA ILE A 12 -12.37 -10.24 8.81
C ILE A 12 -11.24 -10.80 7.93
N GLY A 13 -10.26 -9.96 7.58
CA GLY A 13 -9.12 -10.36 6.77
C GLY A 13 -8.24 -11.40 7.46
N SER A 14 -8.07 -11.28 8.78
CA SER A 14 -7.26 -12.20 9.58
C SER A 14 -7.84 -13.62 9.56
N HIS A 15 -9.16 -13.77 9.69
CA HIS A 15 -9.81 -15.08 9.58
C HIS A 15 -9.66 -15.72 8.19
N ALA A 16 -9.76 -14.92 7.12
CA ALA A 16 -9.54 -15.42 5.76
C ALA A 16 -8.09 -15.89 5.55
N VAL A 17 -7.11 -15.19 6.14
CA VAL A 17 -5.70 -15.59 6.14
C VAL A 17 -5.49 -16.91 6.88
N TYR A 18 -6.06 -17.06 8.08
CA TYR A 18 -5.95 -18.31 8.85
C TYR A 18 -6.51 -19.50 8.07
N GLN A 19 -7.69 -19.35 7.45
CA GLN A 19 -8.28 -20.42 6.63
C GLN A 19 -7.41 -20.80 5.42
N LEU A 20 -6.75 -19.83 4.79
CA LEU A 20 -5.85 -20.09 3.67
C LEU A 20 -4.55 -20.79 4.10
N ILE A 21 -4.03 -20.44 5.29
CA ILE A 21 -2.85 -21.11 5.87
C ILE A 21 -3.19 -22.55 6.25
N ASP A 22 -4.35 -22.80 6.87
CA ASP A 22 -4.83 -24.15 7.21
C ASP A 22 -4.99 -25.05 5.97
N GLN A 23 -5.34 -24.45 4.82
CA GLN A 23 -5.40 -25.14 3.53
C GLN A 23 -4.01 -25.38 2.89
N GLY A 24 -2.92 -25.08 3.60
CA GLY A 24 -1.55 -25.24 3.11
C GLY A 24 -1.17 -24.24 2.02
N LYS A 25 -1.89 -23.12 1.88
CA LYS A 25 -1.59 -22.11 0.86
C LYS A 25 -0.54 -21.13 1.36
N ASN A 26 0.31 -20.68 0.43
CA ASN A 26 1.30 -19.66 0.70
C ASN A 26 0.64 -18.27 0.55
N VAL A 27 0.49 -17.53 1.65
CA VAL A 27 -0.30 -16.29 1.70
C VAL A 27 0.61 -15.07 1.84
N VAL A 28 0.42 -14.10 0.95
CA VAL A 28 1.10 -12.79 1.02
C VAL A 28 0.06 -11.74 1.42
N ILE A 29 0.30 -11.09 2.56
CA ILE A 29 -0.64 -10.14 3.16
C ILE A 29 -0.09 -8.72 2.95
N ALA A 30 -0.83 -7.86 2.26
CA ALA A 30 -0.57 -6.43 2.26
C ALA A 30 -1.30 -5.79 3.45
N SER A 31 -0.56 -5.48 4.51
CA SER A 31 -1.09 -4.83 5.71
C SER A 31 -0.19 -3.71 6.20
N SER A 32 -0.79 -2.53 6.35
CA SER A 32 -0.21 -1.35 7.00
C SER A 32 0.04 -1.57 8.49
N GLU A 33 -0.76 -2.44 9.13
CA GLU A 33 -0.71 -2.70 10.58
C GLU A 33 0.46 -3.62 10.94
N LYS A 34 0.69 -4.65 10.12
CA LYS A 34 1.90 -5.47 10.24
C LYS A 34 3.17 -4.65 9.95
N ALA A 35 3.11 -3.73 8.99
CA ALA A 35 4.22 -2.80 8.73
C ALA A 35 4.48 -1.86 9.93
N LYS A 36 3.44 -1.35 10.59
CA LYS A 36 3.57 -0.57 11.83
C LYS A 36 4.25 -1.38 12.95
N LEU A 37 3.81 -2.62 13.15
CA LEU A 37 4.27 -3.47 14.26
C LEU A 37 5.68 -4.05 14.02
N VAL A 38 5.97 -4.53 12.82
CA VAL A 38 7.22 -5.24 12.49
C VAL A 38 8.32 -4.28 12.08
N LEU A 39 7.98 -3.23 11.31
CA LEU A 39 8.96 -2.29 10.75
C LEU A 39 9.00 -0.96 11.51
N GLY A 40 8.17 -0.78 12.55
CA GLY A 40 8.01 0.50 13.23
C GLY A 40 7.44 1.59 12.31
N TRP A 41 6.79 1.22 11.20
CA TRP A 41 6.39 2.17 10.17
C TRP A 41 5.27 3.09 10.67
N ASN A 42 5.57 4.36 10.93
CA ASN A 42 4.59 5.34 11.39
C ASN A 42 4.27 6.36 10.28
N PRO A 43 3.18 6.19 9.51
CA PRO A 43 2.83 7.13 8.45
C PRO A 43 2.42 8.48 9.05
N THR A 44 3.22 9.52 8.80
CA THR A 44 3.00 10.89 9.30
C THR A 44 2.11 11.75 8.40
N ARG A 45 1.77 11.26 7.20
CA ARG A 45 0.97 11.97 6.18
C ARG A 45 -0.33 11.22 5.88
N THR A 46 -1.23 11.15 6.85
CA THR A 46 -2.52 10.45 6.73
C THR A 46 -3.67 11.35 6.27
N SER A 47 -3.47 12.67 6.22
CA SER A 47 -4.49 13.62 5.80
C SER A 47 -4.73 13.56 4.30
N VAL A 48 -5.92 13.10 3.91
CA VAL A 48 -6.39 13.06 2.51
C VAL A 48 -6.26 14.42 1.84
N THR A 49 -6.63 15.50 2.54
CA THR A 49 -6.51 16.88 2.04
C THR A 49 -5.07 17.23 1.65
N LYS A 50 -4.09 16.78 2.44
CA LYS A 50 -2.67 17.01 2.17
C LYS A 50 -2.19 16.20 0.97
N MET A 51 -2.69 14.98 0.80
CA MET A 51 -2.39 14.13 -0.36
C MET A 51 -2.93 14.74 -1.66
N ILE A 52 -4.18 15.20 -1.66
CA ILE A 52 -4.81 15.86 -2.81
C ILE A 52 -4.07 17.16 -3.15
N LYS A 53 -3.74 17.99 -2.14
CA LYS A 53 -3.02 19.25 -2.34
C LYS A 53 -1.65 19.04 -2.98
N ASP A 54 -0.91 18.03 -2.53
CA ASP A 54 0.39 17.71 -3.12
C ASP A 54 0.27 17.22 -4.57
N GLY A 55 -0.71 16.34 -4.84
CA GLY A 55 -0.99 15.85 -6.18
C GLY A 55 -1.34 16.98 -7.14
N TRP A 56 -2.22 17.90 -6.71
CA TRP A 56 -2.58 19.08 -7.49
C TRP A 56 -1.41 20.04 -7.70
N LYS A 57 -0.59 20.27 -6.66
CA LYS A 57 0.62 21.10 -6.76
C LYS A 57 1.57 20.56 -7.81
N TRP A 58 1.82 19.25 -7.81
CA TRP A 58 2.65 18.59 -8.82
C TRP A 58 2.07 18.74 -10.23
N HIS A 59 0.78 18.45 -10.41
CA HIS A 59 0.10 18.59 -11.71
C HIS A 59 0.13 20.02 -12.24
N SER A 60 -0.03 21.01 -11.36
CA SER A 60 -0.01 22.43 -11.72
C SER A 60 1.39 22.90 -12.13
N THR A 61 2.45 22.37 -11.51
CA THR A 61 3.84 22.75 -11.83
C THR A 61 4.44 21.94 -12.98
N HIS A 62 3.90 20.76 -13.28
CA HIS A 62 4.35 19.89 -14.38
C HIS A 62 3.19 19.52 -15.32
N PRO A 63 2.56 20.50 -16.00
CA PRO A 63 1.38 20.26 -16.84
C PRO A 63 1.65 19.36 -18.05
N LYS A 64 2.92 19.20 -18.46
CA LYS A 64 3.34 18.28 -19.53
C LYS A 64 3.91 16.95 -19.01
N GLY A 65 3.80 16.70 -17.70
CA GLY A 65 4.40 15.54 -17.03
C GLY A 65 5.92 15.72 -16.85
N TYR A 66 6.62 14.60 -16.69
CA TYR A 66 8.09 14.61 -16.67
C TYR A 66 8.63 14.90 -18.07
N ASP A 67 9.66 15.75 -18.17
CA ASP A 67 10.38 15.95 -19.42
C ASP A 67 10.98 14.60 -19.85
N LYS A 68 10.66 14.18 -21.08
CA LYS A 68 11.28 12.99 -21.68
C LYS A 68 12.68 13.36 -22.18
N GLU A 69 13.63 13.44 -21.26
CA GLU A 69 15.05 13.29 -21.61
C GLU A 69 15.58 12.01 -20.96
N VAL A 70 15.28 10.88 -21.60
CA VAL A 70 16.15 9.71 -21.57
C VAL A 70 17.06 9.83 -22.78
N ASN A 71 18.18 10.54 -22.60
CA ASN A 71 19.36 10.28 -23.43
C ASN A 71 19.86 8.90 -23.00
N GLY A 72 19.90 7.98 -23.97
CA GLY A 72 20.30 6.58 -23.79
C GLY A 72 21.77 6.40 -23.47
#